data_AF-A0A0N7LYZ7-F1
#
_entry.id   AF-A0A0N7LYZ7-F1
#
_cell.length_a   1.000
_cell.length_b   1.000
_cell.length_c   1.000
_cell.angle_alpha   90.00
_cell.angle_beta   90.00
_cell.angle_gamma   90.00
#
_symmetry.space_group_name_H-M   'P 1'
#
loop_
_entity.id
_entity.type
_entity.pdbx_description
1 polymer ?
#
loop_
_entity_poly.entity_id
_entity_poly.type
_entity_poly.pdbx_seq_one_letter_code
_entity_poly.pdbx_strand_id
1 'polypeptide(L)'
;MHAPKPETAALLVLIVLQTVMLSALYAGIPPHPPVATPLFGIAPFIGASLAVAAAAIVLGPDHGTGRQLAVLAALMGLVSFGPQKYLDAQFALIWPAVMVGQAAVVTICLRAGLDMLRQRTEAPT
;
A
#
# COMPACT_ATOMS: atom_id res chain seq x y z
N MET A 1 -12.73 8.55 22.25
CA MET A 1 -11.93 7.74 21.32
C MET A 1 -12.25 8.20 19.92
N HIS A 2 -11.29 8.75 19.17
CA HIS A 2 -11.48 9.05 17.74
C HIS A 2 -11.55 7.72 16.98
N ALA A 3 -12.57 7.53 16.16
CA ALA A 3 -12.62 6.36 15.28
C ALA A 3 -11.42 6.40 14.33
N PRO A 4 -10.71 5.28 14.10
CA PRO A 4 -9.59 5.26 13.17
C PRO A 4 -10.11 5.61 11.76
N LYS A 5 -9.42 6.53 11.10
CA LYS A 5 -9.78 6.95 9.74
C LYS A 5 -9.47 5.83 8.74
N PRO A 6 -10.29 5.64 7.70
CA PRO A 6 -10.17 4.49 6.80
C PRO A 6 -8.84 4.44 6.04
N GLU A 7 -8.18 5.59 5.80
CA GLU A 7 -6.86 5.67 5.16
C GLU A 7 -5.79 5.06 6.06
N THR A 8 -5.88 5.31 7.37
CA THR A 8 -4.95 4.71 8.35
C THR A 8 -5.10 3.19 8.38
N ALA A 9 -6.34 2.69 8.37
CA ALA A 9 -6.61 1.25 8.29
C ALA A 9 -6.05 0.64 6.99
N ALA A 10 -6.25 1.32 5.84
CA ALA A 10 -5.73 0.86 4.56
C ALA A 10 -4.19 0.85 4.51
N LEU A 11 -3.52 1.87 5.06
CA LEU A 11 -2.05 1.91 5.16
C LEU A 11 -1.52 0.78 6.05
N LEU A 12 -2.19 0.48 7.16
CA LEU A 12 -1.85 -0.66 8.02
C LEU A 12 -2.01 -2.00 7.29
N VAL A 13 -3.07 -2.16 6.49
CA VAL A 13 -3.24 -3.34 5.63
C VAL A 13 -2.05 -3.51 4.68
N LEU A 14 -1.63 -2.44 4.00
CA LEU A 14 -0.47 -2.49 3.11
C LEU A 14 0.82 -2.85 3.86
N ILE A 15 1.02 -2.33 5.07
CA ILE A 15 2.17 -2.66 5.92
C ILE A 15 2.17 -4.15 6.28
N VAL A 16 1.02 -4.67 6.75
CA VAL A 16 0.88 -6.07 7.15
C VAL A 16 1.09 -7.01 5.96
N LEU A 17 0.48 -6.74 4.81
CA LEU A 17 0.65 -7.59 3.64
C LEU A 17 2.11 -7.62 3.15
N GLN A 18 2.78 -6.48 3.09
CA GLN A 18 4.18 -6.41 2.65
C GLN A 18 5.12 -7.12 3.62
N THR A 19 4.91 -6.94 4.92
CA THR A 19 5.73 -7.61 5.95
C THR A 19 5.53 -9.13 5.90
N VAL A 20 4.29 -9.62 5.84
CA VAL A 20 4.00 -11.06 5.72
C VAL A 20 4.60 -11.65 4.45
N MET A 21 4.46 -10.99 3.30
CA MET A 21 5.03 -11.46 2.04
C MET A 21 6.56 -11.47 2.05
N LEU A 22 7.19 -10.45 2.66
CA LEU A 22 8.63 -10.40 2.84
C LEU A 22 9.12 -11.53 3.77
N SER A 23 8.40 -11.79 4.87
CA SER A 23 8.70 -12.91 5.76
C SER A 23 8.57 -14.26 5.05
N ALA A 24 7.53 -14.46 4.23
CA ALA A 24 7.36 -15.68 3.44
C ALA A 24 8.52 -15.89 2.45
N LEU A 25 9.00 -14.81 1.81
CA LEU A 25 10.18 -14.84 0.93
C LEU A 25 11.43 -15.30 1.69
N TYR A 26 11.73 -14.71 2.86
CA TYR A 26 12.90 -15.10 3.66
C TYR A 26 12.79 -16.50 4.26
N ALA A 27 11.57 -16.96 4.58
CA ALA A 27 11.32 -18.30 5.08
C ALA A 27 11.31 -19.38 3.99
N GLY A 28 11.35 -18.99 2.70
CA GLY A 28 11.28 -19.92 1.57
C GLY A 28 9.93 -20.64 1.46
N ILE A 29 8.86 -20.06 2.01
CA ILE A 29 7.53 -20.67 2.02
C ILE A 29 6.82 -20.33 0.71
N PRO A 30 6.46 -21.31 -0.14
CA PRO A 30 5.65 -21.04 -1.32
C PRO A 30 4.25 -20.55 -0.93
N PRO A 31 3.63 -19.62 -1.69
CA PRO A 31 4.17 -18.95 -2.88
C PRO A 31 5.19 -17.86 -2.50
N HIS A 32 6.43 -17.99 -2.99
CA HIS A 32 7.47 -16.97 -2.86
C HIS A 32 7.77 -16.34 -4.22
N PRO A 33 8.15 -15.06 -4.28
CA PRO A 33 8.64 -14.43 -5.52
C PRO A 33 9.75 -15.26 -6.21
N PRO A 34 9.92 -15.16 -7.55
CA PRO A 34 10.99 -15.85 -8.27
C PRO A 34 12.37 -15.43 -7.75
N VAL A 35 13.21 -16.41 -7.38
CA VAL A 35 14.57 -16.22 -6.84
C VAL A 35 15.48 -15.41 -7.78
N ALA A 36 15.16 -15.39 -9.08
CA ALA A 36 15.91 -14.65 -10.11
C ALA A 36 15.66 -13.13 -10.12
N THR A 37 14.71 -12.61 -9.32
CA THR A 37 14.60 -11.17 -9.12
C THR A 37 15.69 -10.73 -8.14
N PRO A 38 16.53 -9.72 -8.45
CA PRO A 38 17.66 -9.36 -7.61
C PRO A 38 17.19 -9.10 -6.19
N LEU A 39 17.58 -9.98 -5.28
CA LEU A 39 17.14 -10.04 -3.88
C LEU A 39 17.41 -8.69 -3.15
N PHE A 40 18.43 -7.97 -3.62
CA PHE A 40 18.84 -6.65 -3.15
C PHE A 40 17.94 -5.50 -3.65
N GLY A 41 17.03 -5.71 -4.61
CA GLY A 41 16.08 -4.70 -5.08
C GLY A 41 14.74 -4.73 -4.32
N ILE A 42 14.26 -5.92 -3.98
CA ILE A 42 12.93 -6.11 -3.37
C ILE A 42 12.91 -5.65 -1.92
N ALA A 43 13.90 -6.04 -1.12
CA ALA A 43 13.92 -5.71 0.31
C ALA A 43 14.05 -4.18 0.56
N PRO A 44 14.96 -3.44 -0.11
CA PRO A 44 14.99 -1.97 0.01
C PRO A 44 13.71 -1.31 -0.50
N PHE A 45 13.09 -1.81 -1.58
CA PHE A 45 11.83 -1.27 -2.08
C PHE A 45 10.69 -1.46 -1.07
N ILE A 46 10.56 -2.66 -0.50
CA ILE A 46 9.58 -2.93 0.56
C ILE A 46 9.86 -2.05 1.78
N GLY A 47 11.13 -1.94 2.21
CA GLY A 47 11.52 -1.06 3.31
C GLY A 47 11.10 0.40 3.08
N ALA A 48 11.33 0.92 1.86
CA ALA A 48 10.90 2.26 1.49
C ALA A 48 9.36 2.40 1.49
N SER A 49 8.64 1.43 0.92
CA SER A 49 7.18 1.42 0.89
C SER A 49 6.56 1.39 2.30
N LEU A 50 7.10 0.55 3.19
CA LEU A 50 6.72 0.49 4.60
C LEU A 50 7.01 1.80 5.33
N ALA A 51 8.18 2.41 5.10
CA ALA A 51 8.55 3.68 5.72
C ALA A 51 7.64 4.84 5.27
N VAL A 52 7.32 4.92 3.97
CA VAL A 52 6.38 5.93 3.44
C VAL A 52 4.98 5.73 4.00
N ALA A 53 4.50 4.49 4.10
CA ALA A 53 3.21 4.18 4.69
C ALA A 53 3.15 4.56 6.18
N ALA A 54 4.20 4.25 6.95
CA ALA A 54 4.31 4.63 8.35
C ALA A 54 4.37 6.16 8.53
N ALA A 55 5.14 6.86 7.70
CA ALA A 55 5.21 8.32 7.73
C ALA A 55 3.85 8.97 7.41
N ALA A 56 3.09 8.41 6.46
CA ALA A 56 1.73 8.85 6.16
C ALA A 56 0.77 8.67 7.35
N ILE A 57 0.89 7.55 8.10
CA ILE A 57 0.11 7.32 9.33
C ILE A 57 0.46 8.37 10.39
N VAL A 58 1.75 8.64 10.60
CA VAL A 58 2.23 9.60 11.62
C VAL A 58 1.76 11.02 11.32
N LEU A 59 1.83 11.46 10.07
CA LEU A 59 1.36 12.80 9.66
C LEU A 59 -0.17 12.91 9.61
N GLY A 60 -0.86 11.79 9.36
CA GLY A 60 -2.30 11.74 9.22
C GLY A 60 -2.83 12.34 7.90
N PRO A 61 -4.11 12.09 7.57
CA PRO A 61 -4.69 12.50 6.29
C PRO A 61 -5.05 14.00 6.21
N ASP A 62 -5.19 14.67 7.36
CA ASP A 62 -5.56 16.10 7.39
C ASP A 62 -4.41 17.00 6.90
N HIS A 63 -3.17 16.50 6.97
CA HIS A 63 -1.99 17.19 6.48
C HIS A 63 -1.76 16.86 5.00
N GLY A 64 -1.63 17.88 4.16
CA GLY A 64 -1.45 17.71 2.71
C GLY A 64 -0.29 16.77 2.35
N THR A 65 0.82 16.88 3.08
CA THR A 65 1.99 15.99 2.95
C THR A 65 1.67 14.54 3.36
N GLY A 66 0.93 14.32 4.45
CA GLY A 66 0.54 12.97 4.88
C GLY A 66 -0.33 12.28 3.84
N ARG A 67 -1.26 13.02 3.22
CA ARG A 67 -2.07 12.56 2.09
C ARG A 67 -1.22 12.22 0.86
N GLN A 68 -0.25 13.07 0.50
CA GLN A 68 0.66 12.79 -0.62
C GLN A 68 1.48 11.52 -0.37
N LEU A 69 2.00 11.34 0.84
CA LEU A 69 2.71 10.12 1.22
C LEU A 69 1.80 8.89 1.21
N ALA A 70 0.54 9.02 1.62
CA ALA A 70 -0.41 7.92 1.54
C ALA A 70 -0.63 7.45 0.09
N VAL A 71 -0.81 8.40 -0.84
CA VAL A 71 -0.92 8.10 -2.27
C VAL A 71 0.36 7.46 -2.79
N LEU A 72 1.54 7.98 -2.41
CA LEU A 72 2.81 7.39 -2.79
C LEU A 72 2.95 5.94 -2.27
N ALA A 73 2.61 5.68 -1.01
CA ALA A 73 2.58 4.33 -0.45
C ALA A 73 1.63 3.41 -1.21
N ALA A 74 0.45 3.90 -1.62
CA ALA A 74 -0.50 3.13 -2.40
C ALA A 74 0.07 2.75 -3.79
N LEU A 75 0.75 3.69 -4.46
CA LEU A 75 1.44 3.43 -5.73
C LEU A 75 2.56 2.41 -5.58
N MET A 76 3.37 2.51 -4.52
CA MET A 76 4.41 1.52 -4.22
C MET A 76 3.80 0.14 -3.92
N GLY A 77 2.70 0.10 -3.18
CA GLY A 77 1.93 -1.12 -2.91
C GLY A 77 1.39 -1.78 -4.18
N LEU A 78 0.98 -1.01 -5.19
CA LEU A 78 0.58 -1.55 -6.51
C LEU A 78 1.72 -2.23 -7.26
N VAL A 79 2.99 -1.89 -6.99
CA VAL A 79 4.10 -2.65 -7.57
C VAL A 79 4.09 -4.10 -7.04
N SER A 80 3.73 -4.28 -5.76
CA SER A 80 3.62 -5.59 -5.10
C SER A 80 2.31 -6.34 -5.40
N PHE A 81 1.18 -5.63 -5.36
CA PHE A 81 -0.19 -6.20 -5.38
C PHE A 81 -1.04 -5.71 -6.56
N GLY A 82 -0.43 -5.11 -7.58
CA GLY A 82 -1.15 -4.53 -8.71
C GLY A 82 -1.70 -5.55 -9.72
N PRO A 83 -2.41 -5.07 -10.75
CA PRO A 83 -3.10 -5.90 -11.72
C PRO A 83 -2.16 -6.78 -12.55
N GLN A 84 -0.88 -6.43 -12.67
CA GLN A 84 0.13 -7.28 -13.31
C GLN A 84 0.23 -8.67 -12.67
N LYS A 85 -0.22 -8.84 -11.40
CA LYS A 85 -0.24 -10.14 -10.71
C LYS A 85 -1.28 -11.12 -11.23
N TYR A 86 -2.29 -10.66 -11.98
CA TYR A 86 -3.25 -11.57 -12.62
C TYR A 86 -2.63 -12.44 -13.71
N LEU A 87 -1.46 -12.05 -14.22
CA LEU A 87 -0.70 -12.79 -15.22
C LEU A 87 0.35 -13.74 -14.61
N ASP A 88 0.47 -13.75 -13.28
CA ASP A 88 1.40 -14.62 -12.56
C ASP A 88 0.84 -16.04 -12.51
N ALA A 89 1.65 -17.04 -12.86
CA ALA A 89 1.25 -18.46 -12.81
C ALA A 89 0.85 -18.89 -11.38
N GLN A 90 1.39 -18.22 -10.36
CA GLN A 90 1.07 -18.48 -8.95
C GLN A 90 -0.12 -17.66 -8.43
N PHE A 91 -0.85 -16.95 -9.30
CA PHE A 91 -1.95 -16.07 -8.89
C PHE A 91 -2.95 -16.77 -7.95
N ALA A 92 -3.31 -18.03 -8.23
CA ALA A 92 -4.23 -18.81 -7.41
C ALA A 92 -3.78 -18.97 -5.93
N LEU A 93 -2.50 -18.77 -5.63
CA LEU A 93 -1.94 -18.83 -4.28
C LEU A 93 -1.81 -17.44 -3.63
N ILE A 94 -1.72 -16.37 -4.42
CA ILE A 94 -1.49 -14.99 -3.93
C ILE A 94 -2.71 -14.08 -4.07
N TRP A 95 -3.79 -14.53 -4.73
CA TRP A 95 -4.94 -13.70 -5.04
C TRP A 95 -5.57 -13.01 -3.82
N PRO A 96 -5.66 -13.59 -2.61
CA PRO A 96 -6.26 -12.88 -1.48
C PRO A 96 -5.44 -11.66 -1.10
N ALA A 97 -4.11 -11.77 -1.12
CA ALA A 97 -3.21 -10.65 -0.84
C ALA A 97 -3.31 -9.57 -1.93
N VAL A 98 -3.42 -9.97 -3.20
CA VAL A 98 -3.62 -9.05 -4.33
C VAL A 98 -4.92 -8.26 -4.17
N MET A 99 -6.04 -8.94 -3.93
CA MET A 99 -7.36 -8.31 -3.80
C MET A 99 -7.44 -7.37 -2.59
N VAL A 100 -6.91 -7.80 -1.44
CA VAL A 100 -6.88 -6.98 -0.22
C VAL A 100 -5.95 -5.77 -0.39
N GLY A 101 -4.79 -5.96 -1.04
CA GLY A 101 -3.87 -4.87 -1.36
C GLY A 101 -4.52 -3.82 -2.28
N GLN A 102 -5.23 -4.27 -3.33
CA GLN A 102 -5.96 -3.37 -4.22
C GLN A 102 -7.12 -2.66 -3.53
N ALA A 103 -7.86 -3.33 -2.64
CA ALA A 103 -8.91 -2.70 -1.85
C ALA A 103 -8.34 -1.58 -0.94
N ALA A 104 -7.18 -1.81 -0.33
CA ALA A 104 -6.48 -0.79 0.47
C ALA A 104 -6.04 0.41 -0.39
N VAL A 105 -5.45 0.15 -1.57
CA VAL A 105 -5.07 1.20 -2.54
C VAL A 105 -6.28 2.02 -2.98
N VAL A 106 -7.37 1.36 -3.38
CA VAL A 106 -8.62 2.04 -3.77
C VAL A 106 -9.14 2.92 -2.64
N THR A 107 -9.12 2.42 -1.40
CA THR A 107 -9.54 3.18 -0.22
C THR A 107 -8.72 4.46 -0.06
N ILE A 108 -7.39 4.37 -0.16
CA ILE A 108 -6.49 5.52 -0.06
C ILE A 108 -6.76 6.54 -1.18
N CYS A 109 -6.84 6.07 -2.43
CA CYS A 109 -7.04 6.95 -3.59
C CYS A 109 -8.41 7.65 -3.56
N LEU A 110 -9.48 6.93 -3.22
CA LEU A 110 -10.82 7.50 -3.11
C LEU A 110 -10.86 8.59 -2.05
N ARG A 111 -10.29 8.34 -0.87
CA ARG A 111 -10.28 9.30 0.23
C ARG A 111 -9.44 10.54 -0.10
N ALA A 112 -8.23 10.34 -0.62
CA ALA A 112 -7.39 11.45 -1.05
C ALA A 112 -8.09 12.33 -2.10
N GLY A 113 -8.82 11.71 -3.04
CA GLY A 113 -9.61 12.41 -4.06
C GLY A 113 -10.79 13.19 -3.48
N LEU A 114 -11.57 12.57 -2.59
CA LEU A 114 -12.71 13.21 -1.92
C LEU A 114 -12.27 14.42 -1.09
N ASP A 115 -11.16 14.30 -0.35
CA ASP A 115 -10.62 15.40 0.45
C ASP A 115 -10.14 16.57 -0.42
N MET A 116 -9.56 16.26 -1.59
CA MET A 116 -9.12 17.28 -2.54
C MET A 116 -10.31 18.04 -3.14
N LEU A 117 -11.40 17.34 -3.45
CA LEU A 117 -12.63 17.95 -3.95
C LEU A 117 -13.25 18.87 -2.89
N ARG A 118 -13.30 18.42 -1.63
CA ARG A 118 -13.81 19.21 -0.52
C ARG A 118 -13.05 20.53 -0.34
N GLN A 119 -11.71 20.48 -0.41
CA GLN A 119 -10.86 21.67 -0.30
C GLN A 119 -11.10 22.69 -1.43
N ARG A 120 -11.44 22.22 -2.64
CA ARG A 120 -11.75 23.12 -3.76
C ARG A 120 -13.07 23.86 -3.58
N THR A 121 -14.06 23.26 -2.93
CA THR A 121 -15.35 23.90 -2.65
C THR A 121 -15.26 24.98 -1.57
N GLU A 122 -14.29 24.86 -0.65
CA GLU A 122 -14.13 25.77 0.49
C GLU A 122 -13.20 26.97 0.20
N ALA A 123 -12.53 27.02 -0.95
CA ALA A 123 -11.67 28.14 -1.33
C ALA A 123 -12.49 29.31 -1.92
N PRO A 124 -12.53 30.50 -1.27
CA PRO A 124 -13.15 31.67 -1.86
C PRO A 124 -12.33 32.16 -3.06
N THR A 125 -13.03 32.39 -4.18
CA THR A 125 -12.49 32.99 -5.42
C THR A 125 -12.05 34.43 -5.21
#